data_AF-A0AAD4GWJ3-F1
#
_entry.id   AF-A0AAD4GWJ3-F1
#
_cell.length_a   1.000
_cell.length_b   1.000
_cell.length_c   1.000
_cell.angle_alpha   90.00
_cell.angle_beta   90.00
_cell.angle_gamma   90.00
#
_symmetry.space_group_name_H-M   'P 1'
#
loop_
_entity.id
_entity.type
_entity.pdbx_description
1 polymer ?
#
loop_
_entity_poly.entity_id
_entity_poly.type
_entity_poly.pdbx_seq_one_letter_code
_entity_poly.pdbx_strand_id
1 'polypeptide(L)'
;MGPKAKVFVPLYVYPTPGAWTPLEEVISAYPNVNFTVVVNPGSGPGPNALPDGNYTTEIPKLASYDNVLLLGYVATTYAKRNISLVRKDIETYAAWPSESSNPKLAVRGIFFDETPQVYDPNVLSYFEDLTAFVKATPGLGPDNYVVHNPGAIPDARYLSTADSTVVFEATYDTFQERHGARQFEEIPSSNRSQLCAVIHSVPESVEGSKLRGLVKQVRRVAEEVFITHLDTDYYANFGDGWKEFVDLMAA
;
A
#
# COMPACT_ATOMS: atom_id res chain seq x y z
N MET A 1 17.07 14.08 -1.81
CA MET A 1 16.00 14.30 -0.81
C MET A 1 16.11 13.41 0.45
N GLY A 2 17.32 13.11 0.95
CA GLY A 2 17.48 12.02 1.93
C GLY A 2 17.44 10.65 1.24
N PRO A 3 17.22 9.54 1.99
CA PRO A 3 17.13 8.20 1.38
C PRO A 3 15.99 8.13 0.36
N LYS A 4 16.12 7.24 -0.62
CA LYS A 4 15.04 6.93 -1.57
C LYS A 4 13.91 6.18 -0.87
N ALA A 5 12.70 6.36 -1.34
CA ALA A 5 11.50 5.66 -0.89
C ALA A 5 10.66 5.27 -2.11
N LYS A 6 9.79 4.29 -1.93
CA LYS A 6 8.76 3.88 -2.89
C LYS A 6 7.54 4.78 -2.73
N VAL A 7 6.84 5.01 -3.83
CA VAL A 7 5.53 5.64 -3.81
C VAL A 7 4.51 4.55 -3.46
N PHE A 8 3.86 4.69 -2.31
CA PHE A 8 2.74 3.82 -1.93
C PHE A 8 1.44 4.39 -2.52
N VAL A 9 0.59 3.55 -3.07
CA VAL A 9 -0.66 3.97 -3.74
C VAL A 9 -1.81 3.06 -3.31
N PRO A 10 -2.65 3.48 -2.35
CA PRO A 10 -3.95 2.85 -2.12
C PRO A 10 -4.89 3.22 -3.27
N LEU A 11 -4.82 2.45 -4.38
CA LEU A 11 -5.54 2.75 -5.62
C LEU A 11 -6.98 2.23 -5.54
N TYR A 12 -7.81 2.92 -4.76
CA TYR A 12 -9.22 2.60 -4.58
C TYR A 12 -10.12 3.40 -5.53
N VAL A 13 -9.50 4.00 -6.55
CA VAL A 13 -10.15 4.59 -7.73
C VAL A 13 -10.73 3.45 -8.57
N TYR A 14 -12.03 3.45 -8.83
CA TYR A 14 -12.64 2.46 -9.72
C TYR A 14 -12.09 2.60 -11.17
N PRO A 15 -11.64 1.51 -11.84
CA PRO A 15 -10.90 1.58 -13.11
C PRO A 15 -11.77 1.83 -14.35
N THR A 16 -12.69 2.80 -14.33
CA THR A 16 -13.31 3.25 -15.59
C THR A 16 -12.23 3.70 -16.57
N PRO A 17 -12.43 3.57 -17.90
CA PRO A 17 -11.44 3.95 -18.89
C PRO A 17 -10.86 5.35 -18.64
N GLY A 18 -9.54 5.44 -18.45
CA GLY A 18 -8.81 6.69 -18.19
C GLY A 18 -8.69 7.10 -16.72
N ALA A 19 -9.39 6.44 -15.78
CA ALA A 19 -9.34 6.82 -14.36
C ALA A 19 -7.96 6.62 -13.72
N TRP A 20 -7.18 5.65 -14.21
CA TRP A 20 -5.82 5.37 -13.72
C TRP A 20 -4.71 6.05 -14.53
N THR A 21 -5.06 6.85 -15.55
CA THR A 21 -4.08 7.58 -16.36
C THR A 21 -3.13 8.46 -15.54
N PRO A 22 -3.58 9.21 -14.50
CA PRO A 22 -2.66 10.00 -13.66
C PRO A 22 -1.56 9.17 -12.98
N LEU A 23 -1.83 7.90 -12.66
CA LEU A 23 -0.84 6.97 -12.10
C LEU A 23 0.07 6.42 -13.20
N GLU A 24 -0.49 6.00 -14.34
CA GLU A 24 0.30 5.48 -15.48
C GLU A 24 1.32 6.52 -16.00
N GLU A 25 0.91 7.78 -16.10
CA GLU A 25 1.77 8.88 -16.56
C GLU A 25 3.01 9.05 -15.68
N VAL A 26 2.85 9.03 -14.34
CA VAL A 26 3.98 9.19 -13.43
C VAL A 26 4.84 7.93 -13.33
N ILE A 27 4.26 6.73 -13.45
CA ILE A 27 5.02 5.48 -13.52
C ILE A 27 5.95 5.49 -14.73
N SER A 28 5.41 5.85 -15.89
CA SER A 28 6.14 5.91 -17.16
C SER A 28 7.21 7.01 -17.16
N ALA A 29 6.90 8.18 -16.60
CA ALA A 29 7.85 9.29 -16.50
C ALA A 29 9.03 9.00 -15.56
N TYR A 30 8.84 8.15 -14.55
CA TYR A 30 9.83 7.87 -13.51
C TYR A 30 10.17 6.39 -13.36
N PRO A 31 10.85 5.77 -14.34
CA PRO A 31 11.22 4.35 -14.29
C PRO A 31 12.20 4.01 -13.15
N ASN A 32 12.84 5.01 -12.54
CA ASN A 32 13.74 4.85 -11.39
C ASN A 32 13.04 4.95 -10.02
N VAL A 33 11.73 5.22 -10.01
CA VAL A 33 10.89 5.25 -8.81
C VAL A 33 10.06 3.97 -8.78
N ASN A 34 10.09 3.27 -7.64
CA ASN A 34 9.27 2.09 -7.44
C ASN A 34 7.91 2.48 -6.86
N PHE A 35 6.85 1.84 -7.34
CA PHE A 35 5.47 2.05 -6.90
C PHE A 35 4.93 0.77 -6.26
N THR A 36 4.48 0.86 -5.01
CA THR A 36 3.68 -0.19 -4.37
C THR A 36 2.23 0.19 -4.50
N VAL A 37 1.46 -0.53 -5.32
CA VAL A 37 0.09 -0.17 -5.69
C VAL A 37 -0.88 -1.23 -5.18
N VAL A 38 -1.83 -0.82 -4.34
CA VAL A 38 -2.85 -1.71 -3.78
C VAL A 38 -4.14 -1.60 -4.59
N VAL A 39 -4.57 -2.70 -5.20
CA VAL A 39 -5.86 -2.78 -5.92
C VAL A 39 -6.93 -3.40 -5.03
N ASN A 40 -8.13 -2.83 -5.08
CA ASN A 40 -9.24 -3.23 -4.22
C ASN A 40 -10.58 -3.30 -4.98
N PRO A 41 -10.87 -4.40 -5.68
CA PRO A 41 -12.14 -4.59 -6.39
C PRO A 41 -13.41 -4.40 -5.54
N GLY A 42 -13.38 -4.79 -4.27
CA GLY A 42 -14.56 -4.65 -3.40
C GLY A 42 -14.33 -5.09 -1.95
N SER A 43 -13.40 -4.43 -1.26
CA SER A 43 -12.90 -4.85 0.07
C SER A 43 -12.33 -6.26 0.06
N GLY A 44 -11.60 -6.58 -1.01
CA GLY A 44 -11.18 -7.93 -1.38
C GLY A 44 -11.18 -8.11 -2.91
N PRO A 45 -10.92 -9.33 -3.40
CA PRO A 45 -10.89 -9.63 -4.84
C PRO A 45 -12.28 -9.62 -5.50
N GLY A 46 -13.35 -9.48 -4.70
CA GLY A 46 -14.74 -9.62 -5.13
C GLY A 46 -15.30 -11.02 -4.90
N PRO A 47 -16.58 -11.25 -5.19
CA PRO A 47 -17.25 -12.53 -4.92
C PRO A 47 -16.95 -13.63 -5.95
N ASN A 48 -16.36 -13.27 -7.09
CA ASN A 48 -16.09 -14.16 -8.23
C ASN A 48 -14.59 -14.46 -8.34
N ALA A 49 -14.24 -15.45 -9.17
CA ALA A 49 -12.84 -15.82 -9.42
C ALA A 49 -12.01 -14.70 -10.07
N LEU A 50 -12.65 -13.86 -10.88
CA LEU A 50 -12.04 -12.69 -11.51
C LEU A 50 -12.83 -11.42 -11.13
N PRO A 51 -12.16 -10.25 -11.09
CA PRO A 51 -12.84 -8.97 -10.93
C PRO A 51 -13.59 -8.61 -12.22
N ASP A 52 -14.29 -7.47 -12.22
CA ASP A 52 -15.05 -7.06 -13.39
C ASP A 52 -14.18 -6.69 -14.62
N GLY A 53 -14.85 -6.45 -15.75
CA GLY A 53 -14.19 -6.14 -17.02
C GLY A 53 -13.25 -4.93 -16.98
N ASN A 54 -13.54 -3.93 -16.13
CA ASN A 54 -12.70 -2.75 -16.00
C ASN A 54 -11.38 -3.11 -15.29
N TYR A 55 -11.44 -3.81 -14.16
CA TYR A 55 -10.25 -4.29 -13.48
C TYR A 55 -9.42 -5.24 -14.35
N THR A 56 -10.06 -6.21 -15.03
CA THR A 56 -9.34 -7.14 -15.91
C THR A 56 -8.66 -6.46 -17.10
N THR A 57 -9.10 -5.26 -17.48
CA THR A 57 -8.52 -4.45 -18.56
C THR A 57 -7.37 -3.58 -18.07
N GLU A 58 -7.53 -2.93 -16.92
CA GLU A 58 -6.57 -1.92 -16.44
C GLU A 58 -5.41 -2.52 -15.62
N ILE A 59 -5.64 -3.58 -14.84
CA ILE A 59 -4.58 -4.22 -14.04
C ILE A 59 -3.39 -4.68 -14.90
N PRO A 60 -3.58 -5.36 -16.04
CA PRO A 60 -2.47 -5.78 -16.89
C PRO A 60 -1.60 -4.63 -17.42
N LYS A 61 -2.16 -3.42 -17.57
CA LYS A 61 -1.39 -2.24 -18.00
C LYS A 61 -0.41 -1.83 -16.91
N LEU A 62 -0.87 -1.71 -15.65
CA LEU A 62 0.01 -1.43 -14.52
C LEU A 62 1.04 -2.56 -14.29
N ALA A 63 0.62 -3.82 -14.39
CA ALA A 63 1.50 -4.98 -14.26
C ALA A 63 2.56 -5.11 -15.38
N SER A 64 2.45 -4.31 -16.45
CA SER A 64 3.42 -4.29 -17.54
C SER A 64 4.69 -3.50 -17.20
N TYR A 65 4.65 -2.62 -16.19
CA TYR A 65 5.76 -1.79 -15.77
C TYR A 65 6.64 -2.51 -14.72
N ASP A 66 7.95 -2.57 -14.97
CA ASP A 66 8.90 -3.27 -14.09
C ASP A 66 9.06 -2.59 -12.71
N ASN A 67 8.79 -1.29 -12.63
CA ASN A 67 8.85 -0.49 -11.41
C ASN A 67 7.53 -0.47 -10.61
N VAL A 68 6.56 -1.34 -10.96
CA VAL A 68 5.28 -1.48 -10.26
C VAL A 68 5.19 -2.82 -9.54
N LEU A 69 4.87 -2.76 -8.25
CA LEU A 69 4.50 -3.89 -7.41
C LEU A 69 3.01 -3.78 -7.07
N LEU A 70 2.18 -4.62 -7.70
CA LEU A 70 0.75 -4.69 -7.41
C LEU A 70 0.47 -5.60 -6.21
N LEU A 71 -0.37 -5.16 -5.28
CA LEU A 71 -0.83 -5.92 -4.13
C LEU A 71 -2.35 -6.05 -4.13
N GLY A 72 -2.86 -7.23 -3.75
CA GLY A 72 -4.29 -7.44 -3.51
C GLY A 72 -4.69 -7.02 -2.11
N TYR A 73 -5.74 -6.20 -1.97
CA TYR A 73 -6.31 -5.82 -0.68
C TYR A 73 -7.06 -6.99 -0.03
N VAL A 74 -6.80 -7.28 1.25
CA VAL A 74 -7.56 -8.27 2.02
C VAL A 74 -7.82 -7.75 3.44
N ALA A 75 -9.09 -7.58 3.81
CA ALA A 75 -9.47 -7.19 5.17
C ALA A 75 -9.25 -8.33 6.18
N THR A 76 -8.77 -8.01 7.38
CA THR A 76 -8.56 -8.97 8.48
C THR A 76 -9.40 -8.70 9.72
N THR A 77 -10.05 -7.53 9.80
CA THR A 77 -10.95 -7.15 10.90
C THR A 77 -10.29 -7.30 12.27
N TYR A 78 -9.06 -6.79 12.41
CA TYR A 78 -8.25 -6.87 13.62
C TYR A 78 -8.01 -8.31 14.09
N ALA A 79 -7.67 -9.19 13.14
CA ALA A 79 -7.53 -10.64 13.30
C ALA A 79 -8.80 -11.38 13.79
N LYS A 80 -9.99 -10.76 13.67
CA LYS A 80 -11.27 -11.40 14.01
C LYS A 80 -11.92 -12.08 12.82
N ARG A 81 -11.50 -11.76 11.59
CA ARG A 81 -11.99 -12.45 10.40
C ARG A 81 -11.50 -13.89 10.41
N ASN A 82 -12.37 -14.83 10.05
CA ASN A 82 -11.99 -16.24 9.99
C ASN A 82 -10.82 -16.43 9.00
N ILE A 83 -9.72 -17.02 9.47
CA ILE A 83 -8.49 -17.18 8.68
C ILE A 83 -8.73 -17.94 7.36
N SER A 84 -9.70 -18.86 7.31
CA SER A 84 -10.02 -19.57 6.07
C SER A 84 -10.64 -18.66 5.01
N LEU A 85 -11.40 -17.64 5.42
CA LEU A 85 -11.94 -16.64 4.51
C LEU A 85 -10.86 -15.68 4.02
N VAL A 86 -9.93 -15.31 4.90
CA VAL A 86 -8.75 -14.52 4.50
C VAL A 86 -7.88 -15.28 3.50
N ARG A 87 -7.61 -16.57 3.76
CA ARG A 87 -6.88 -17.43 2.82
C ARG A 87 -7.60 -17.57 1.48
N LYS A 88 -8.93 -17.68 1.48
CA LYS A 88 -9.72 -17.74 0.24
C LYS A 88 -9.54 -16.47 -0.61
N ASP A 89 -9.49 -15.30 0.00
CA ASP A 89 -9.25 -14.06 -0.75
C ASP A 89 -7.83 -14.03 -1.35
N ILE A 90 -6.83 -14.45 -0.57
CA ILE A 90 -5.43 -14.59 -1.02
C ILE A 90 -5.35 -15.54 -2.22
N GLU A 91 -5.96 -16.71 -2.11
CA GLU A 91 -6.02 -17.72 -3.18
C GLU A 91 -6.71 -17.17 -4.43
N THR A 92 -7.77 -16.37 -4.26
CA THR A 92 -8.49 -15.78 -5.39
C THR A 92 -7.59 -14.83 -6.18
N TYR A 93 -6.89 -13.92 -5.50
CA TYR A 93 -5.88 -13.05 -6.14
C TYR A 93 -4.76 -13.86 -6.82
N ALA A 94 -4.27 -14.90 -6.14
CA ALA A 94 -3.20 -15.76 -6.66
C ALA A 94 -3.62 -16.55 -7.91
N ALA A 95 -4.90 -16.88 -8.03
CA ALA A 95 -5.45 -17.63 -9.15
C ALA A 95 -5.80 -16.76 -10.36
N TRP A 96 -5.87 -15.42 -10.23
CA TRP A 96 -6.20 -14.51 -11.34
C TRP A 96 -5.45 -14.81 -12.65
N PRO A 97 -4.13 -15.04 -12.66
CA PRO A 97 -3.40 -15.23 -13.91
C PRO A 97 -3.83 -16.51 -14.66
N SER A 98 -4.09 -17.59 -13.90
CA SER A 98 -4.55 -18.87 -14.45
C SER A 98 -6.02 -18.82 -14.86
N GLU A 99 -6.88 -18.23 -14.02
CA GLU A 99 -8.32 -18.13 -14.28
C GLU A 99 -8.61 -17.27 -15.51
N SER A 100 -7.84 -16.21 -15.74
CA SER A 100 -7.99 -15.37 -16.92
C SER A 100 -7.16 -15.79 -18.12
N SER A 101 -6.28 -16.78 -17.97
CA SER A 101 -5.23 -17.12 -18.96
C SER A 101 -4.40 -15.89 -19.40
N ASN A 102 -4.18 -14.93 -18.49
CA ASN A 102 -3.41 -13.72 -18.75
C ASN A 102 -2.36 -13.55 -17.63
N PRO A 103 -1.06 -13.79 -17.89
CA PRO A 103 -0.04 -13.69 -16.86
C PRO A 103 0.15 -12.28 -16.29
N LYS A 104 -0.36 -11.25 -16.97
CA LYS A 104 -0.33 -9.86 -16.51
C LYS A 104 -1.55 -9.46 -15.68
N LEU A 105 -2.62 -10.26 -15.66
CA LEU A 105 -3.69 -10.09 -14.68
C LEU A 105 -3.27 -10.75 -13.37
N ALA A 106 -2.36 -10.09 -12.65
CA ALA A 106 -1.71 -10.65 -11.47
C ALA A 106 -1.43 -9.56 -10.43
N VAL A 107 -1.40 -9.97 -9.16
CA VAL A 107 -0.74 -9.22 -8.08
C VAL A 107 0.49 -10.00 -7.63
N ARG A 108 1.45 -9.33 -6.99
CA ARG A 108 2.74 -9.89 -6.55
C ARG A 108 2.85 -9.92 -5.01
N GLY A 109 1.70 -9.88 -4.34
CA GLY A 109 1.62 -9.81 -2.88
C GLY A 109 0.25 -9.40 -2.37
N ILE A 110 0.14 -9.29 -1.05
CA ILE A 110 -1.10 -9.00 -0.33
C ILE A 110 -0.88 -7.82 0.63
N PHE A 111 -1.86 -6.91 0.61
CA PHE A 111 -2.03 -5.87 1.60
C PHE A 111 -3.12 -6.30 2.57
N PHE A 112 -2.75 -6.62 3.81
CA PHE A 112 -3.69 -6.93 4.88
C PHE A 112 -4.13 -5.65 5.56
N ASP A 113 -5.43 -5.35 5.46
CA ASP A 113 -6.02 -4.20 6.12
C ASP A 113 -6.57 -4.55 7.51
N GLU A 114 -6.75 -3.50 8.31
CA GLU A 114 -7.28 -3.57 9.68
C GLU A 114 -6.47 -4.52 10.57
N THR A 115 -5.14 -4.51 10.48
CA THR A 115 -4.29 -5.30 11.39
C THR A 115 -4.26 -4.66 12.79
N PRO A 116 -4.07 -5.42 13.87
CA PRO A 116 -4.16 -4.90 15.23
C PRO A 116 -2.88 -4.20 15.68
N GLN A 117 -3.05 -3.26 16.61
CA GLN A 117 -1.94 -2.52 17.23
C GLN A 117 -1.46 -3.19 18.52
N VAL A 118 -2.38 -3.72 19.32
CA VAL A 118 -2.09 -4.28 20.64
C VAL A 118 -1.57 -5.71 20.51
N TYR A 119 -0.47 -6.02 21.20
CA TYR A 119 0.08 -7.37 21.22
C TYR A 119 -0.85 -8.39 21.87
N ASP A 120 -1.06 -9.48 21.13
CA ASP A 120 -1.61 -10.75 21.59
C ASP A 120 -0.85 -11.88 20.87
N PRO A 121 -0.40 -12.93 21.59
CA PRO A 121 0.39 -14.01 20.99
C PRO A 121 -0.41 -14.86 19.97
N ASN A 122 -1.72 -15.02 20.14
CA ASN A 122 -2.55 -15.74 19.17
C ASN A 122 -2.73 -14.91 17.89
N VAL A 123 -2.85 -13.60 18.04
CA VAL A 123 -2.88 -12.66 16.92
C VAL A 123 -1.54 -12.66 16.18
N LEU A 124 -0.41 -12.73 16.88
CA LEU A 124 0.91 -12.87 16.23
C LEU A 124 0.96 -14.15 15.39
N SER A 125 0.58 -15.29 15.98
CA SER A 125 0.51 -16.57 15.25
C SER A 125 -0.42 -16.50 14.04
N TYR A 126 -1.55 -15.79 14.15
CA TYR A 126 -2.47 -15.57 13.02
C TYR A 126 -1.79 -14.87 11.84
N PHE A 127 -1.01 -13.81 12.08
CA PHE A 127 -0.31 -13.08 11.01
C PHE A 127 0.95 -13.80 10.52
N GLU A 128 1.66 -14.54 11.37
CA GLU A 128 2.74 -15.44 10.94
C GLU A 128 2.21 -16.51 9.98
N ASP A 129 1.05 -17.11 10.30
CA ASP A 129 0.39 -18.10 9.44
C ASP A 129 -0.05 -17.51 8.09
N LEU A 130 -0.62 -16.30 8.08
CA LEU A 130 -1.00 -15.61 6.85
C LEU A 130 0.21 -15.25 6.00
N THR A 131 1.29 -14.79 6.62
CA THR A 131 2.53 -14.45 5.94
C THR A 131 3.15 -15.68 5.32
N ALA A 132 3.30 -16.77 6.08
CA ALA A 132 3.79 -18.04 5.56
C ALA A 132 2.92 -18.55 4.39
N PHE A 133 1.59 -18.37 4.47
CA PHE A 133 0.68 -18.70 3.39
C PHE A 133 0.94 -17.86 2.13
N VAL A 134 1.02 -16.52 2.23
CA VAL A 134 1.33 -15.64 1.09
C VAL A 134 2.69 -16.00 0.46
N LYS A 135 3.71 -16.27 1.28
CA LYS A 135 5.06 -16.64 0.82
C LYS A 135 5.09 -18.00 0.11
N ALA A 136 4.17 -18.91 0.44
CA ALA A 136 4.11 -20.25 -0.16
C ALA A 136 3.14 -20.36 -1.35
N THR A 137 2.17 -19.45 -1.50
CA THR A 137 1.13 -19.54 -2.53
C THR A 137 1.68 -19.19 -3.92
N PRO A 138 1.62 -20.12 -4.90
CA PRO A 138 1.96 -19.83 -6.28
C PRO A 138 1.04 -18.78 -6.89
N GLY A 139 1.54 -17.98 -7.83
CA GLY A 139 0.76 -16.91 -8.47
C GLY A 139 0.92 -15.52 -7.84
N LEU A 140 1.50 -15.44 -6.63
CA LEU A 140 1.88 -14.17 -5.97
C LEU A 140 3.37 -13.82 -6.13
N GLY A 141 4.13 -14.67 -6.83
CA GLY A 141 5.56 -14.47 -7.06
C GLY A 141 5.87 -13.41 -8.12
N PRO A 142 7.14 -12.98 -8.22
CA PRO A 142 8.29 -13.50 -7.49
C PRO A 142 8.48 -12.92 -6.07
N ASP A 143 7.77 -11.87 -5.70
CA ASP A 143 8.01 -11.13 -4.45
C ASP A 143 7.26 -11.71 -3.26
N ASN A 144 6.05 -12.22 -3.51
CA ASN A 144 5.13 -12.68 -2.48
C ASN A 144 5.03 -11.63 -1.34
N TYR A 145 4.92 -10.35 -1.71
CA TYR A 145 5.09 -9.22 -0.78
C TYR A 145 3.93 -9.15 0.21
N VAL A 146 4.21 -8.79 1.46
CA VAL A 146 3.22 -8.67 2.53
C VAL A 146 3.28 -7.27 3.13
N VAL A 147 2.16 -6.58 3.11
CA VAL A 147 1.99 -5.29 3.79
C VAL A 147 0.91 -5.40 4.85
N HIS A 148 1.16 -4.86 6.04
CA HIS A 148 0.15 -4.73 7.09
C HIS A 148 -0.32 -3.28 7.21
N ASN A 149 -1.61 -3.07 7.40
CA ASN A 149 -2.15 -1.77 7.75
C ASN A 149 -2.88 -1.80 9.10
N PRO A 150 -2.21 -1.39 10.18
CA PRO A 150 -2.86 -1.10 11.46
C PRO A 150 -3.38 0.34 11.60
N GLY A 151 -3.10 1.22 10.63
CA GLY A 151 -3.44 2.65 10.64
C GLY A 151 -2.70 3.51 11.67
N ALA A 152 -1.96 2.88 12.60
CA ALA A 152 -1.10 3.53 13.58
C ALA A 152 0.00 2.56 14.05
N ILE A 153 0.95 3.06 14.84
CA ILE A 153 2.09 2.28 15.36
C ILE A 153 1.58 1.02 16.11
N PRO A 154 1.87 -0.19 15.63
CA PRO A 154 1.56 -1.42 16.34
C PRO A 154 2.68 -1.78 17.33
N ASP A 155 2.44 -2.80 18.16
CA ASP A 155 3.52 -3.45 18.91
C ASP A 155 4.60 -3.95 17.93
N ALA A 156 5.85 -3.63 18.20
CA ALA A 156 6.97 -3.87 17.29
C ALA A 156 7.16 -5.36 16.93
N ARG A 157 6.66 -6.29 17.76
CA ARG A 157 6.69 -7.74 17.46
C ARG A 157 5.91 -8.11 16.20
N TYR A 158 4.96 -7.30 15.76
CA TYR A 158 4.25 -7.52 14.50
C TYR A 158 5.08 -7.12 13.27
N LEU A 159 6.07 -6.22 13.41
CA LEU A 159 6.80 -5.68 12.25
C LEU A 159 7.64 -6.72 11.50
N SER A 160 8.03 -7.82 12.16
CA SER A 160 8.76 -8.92 11.50
C SER A 160 7.86 -9.85 10.70
N THR A 161 6.54 -9.71 10.81
CA THR A 161 5.57 -10.51 10.06
C THR A 161 5.22 -9.92 8.70
N ALA A 162 5.69 -8.71 8.36
CA ALA A 162 5.43 -8.09 7.07
C ALA A 162 6.71 -7.53 6.46
N ASP A 163 6.71 -7.37 5.13
CA ASP A 163 7.78 -6.65 4.44
C ASP A 163 7.69 -5.13 4.69
N SER A 164 6.46 -4.61 4.86
CA SER A 164 6.18 -3.21 5.21
C SER A 164 4.91 -3.10 6.07
N THR A 165 4.83 -2.09 6.94
CA THR A 165 3.69 -1.82 7.81
C THR A 165 3.31 -0.35 7.77
N VAL A 166 2.05 -0.04 7.50
CA VAL A 166 1.49 1.32 7.54
C VAL A 166 1.32 1.75 9.00
N VAL A 167 2.34 2.40 9.54
CA VAL A 167 2.39 2.79 10.96
C VAL A 167 1.83 4.20 11.22
N PHE A 168 1.47 4.91 10.14
CA PHE A 168 0.77 6.17 10.20
C PHE A 168 -0.21 6.26 9.03
N GLU A 169 -1.49 6.43 9.34
CA GLU A 169 -2.56 6.70 8.38
C GLU A 169 -3.51 7.74 8.98
N ALA A 170 -3.27 9.01 8.70
CA ALA A 170 -4.09 10.10 9.22
C ALA A 170 -3.89 11.41 8.45
N THR A 171 -4.59 12.46 8.91
CA THR A 171 -4.46 13.81 8.38
C THR A 171 -3.07 14.41 8.60
N TYR A 172 -2.70 15.38 7.76
CA TYR A 172 -1.53 16.22 7.97
C TYR A 172 -1.50 16.88 9.35
N ASP A 173 -2.64 17.38 9.83
CA ASP A 173 -2.72 18.02 11.15
C ASP A 173 -2.39 17.01 12.26
N THR A 174 -2.91 15.79 12.18
CA THR A 174 -2.55 14.70 13.11
C THR A 174 -1.05 14.39 13.05
N PHE A 175 -0.46 14.41 11.85
CA PHE A 175 0.97 14.22 11.68
C PHE A 175 1.76 15.31 12.41
N GLN A 176 1.36 16.58 12.30
CA GLN A 176 2.03 17.69 12.99
C GLN A 176 1.84 17.63 14.51
N GLU A 177 0.62 17.35 14.98
CA GLU A 177 0.29 17.21 16.40
C GLU A 177 1.14 16.15 17.08
N ARG A 178 1.37 15.02 16.40
CA ARG A 178 2.23 13.91 16.84
C ARG A 178 3.70 14.12 16.52
N HIS A 179 4.15 15.38 16.42
CA HIS A 179 5.55 15.75 16.22
C HIS A 179 6.19 15.25 14.91
N GLY A 180 5.38 15.00 13.88
CA GLY A 180 5.80 14.61 12.54
C GLY A 180 6.54 13.28 12.51
N ALA A 181 7.67 13.23 11.80
CA ALA A 181 8.47 12.01 11.69
C ALA A 181 9.08 11.53 13.00
N ARG A 182 9.15 12.37 14.06
CA ARG A 182 9.76 11.96 15.33
C ARG A 182 9.00 10.83 16.02
N GLN A 183 7.69 10.70 15.83
CA GLN A 183 6.91 9.57 16.38
C GLN A 183 7.41 8.20 15.87
N PHE A 184 8.05 8.14 14.70
CA PHE A 184 8.58 6.89 14.14
C PHE A 184 9.85 6.44 14.87
N GLU A 185 10.58 7.37 15.50
CA GLU A 185 11.77 7.06 16.31
C GLU A 185 11.40 6.35 17.63
N GLU A 186 10.14 6.43 18.04
CA GLU A 186 9.61 5.77 19.24
C GLU A 186 9.32 4.28 19.03
N ILE A 187 9.33 3.80 17.79
CA ILE A 187 9.05 2.41 17.45
C ILE A 187 10.30 1.56 17.74
N PRO A 188 10.30 0.73 18.80
CA PRO A 188 11.50 0.02 19.23
C PRO A 188 11.94 -1.00 18.18
N SER A 189 13.25 -1.09 17.96
CA SER A 189 13.87 -2.09 17.07
C SER A 189 13.32 -2.10 15.64
N SER A 190 12.80 -0.97 15.16
CA SER A 190 12.30 -0.82 13.79
C SER A 190 13.36 -0.30 12.83
N ASN A 191 13.16 -0.55 11.54
CA ASN A 191 13.92 0.05 10.45
C ASN A 191 12.94 0.72 9.48
N ARG A 192 13.31 1.87 8.91
CA ARG A 192 12.49 2.56 7.88
C ARG A 192 12.06 1.65 6.74
N SER A 193 12.85 0.62 6.39
CA SER A 193 12.51 -0.35 5.34
C SER A 193 11.27 -1.19 5.65
N GLN A 194 10.84 -1.24 6.92
CA GLN A 194 9.65 -1.94 7.38
C GLN A 194 8.44 -1.01 7.49
N LEU A 195 8.58 0.29 7.22
CA LEU A 195 7.59 1.30 7.59
C LEU A 195 7.03 2.00 6.35
N CYS A 196 5.71 2.14 6.35
CA CYS A 196 4.92 2.93 5.41
C CYS A 196 4.23 4.07 6.16
N ALA A 197 4.12 5.23 5.50
CA ALA A 197 3.40 6.40 6.00
C ALA A 197 2.41 6.91 4.95
N VAL A 198 1.16 7.09 5.38
CA VAL A 198 0.04 7.55 4.58
C VAL A 198 -0.48 8.85 5.21
N ILE A 199 -0.29 9.97 4.51
CA ILE A 199 -0.67 11.30 4.99
C ILE A 199 -1.65 11.91 4.00
N HIS A 200 -2.90 12.09 4.43
CA HIS A 200 -3.94 12.73 3.63
C HIS A 200 -4.32 14.09 4.22
N SER A 201 -5.27 14.79 3.58
CA SER A 201 -5.74 16.12 4.01
C SER A 201 -4.59 17.13 4.20
N VAL A 202 -3.56 17.07 3.34
CA VAL A 202 -2.49 18.07 3.35
C VAL A 202 -3.07 19.41 2.87
N PRO A 203 -2.96 20.52 3.62
CA PRO A 203 -3.48 21.79 3.18
C PRO A 203 -2.85 22.23 1.85
N GLU A 204 -3.63 22.80 0.93
CA GLU A 204 -3.15 23.32 -0.36
C GLU A 204 -1.97 24.30 -0.22
N SER A 205 -1.89 25.02 0.91
CA SER A 205 -0.77 25.92 1.22
C SER A 205 0.58 25.22 1.49
N VAL A 206 0.60 23.89 1.57
CA VAL A 206 1.78 23.02 1.69
C VAL A 206 2.15 22.51 0.29
N GLU A 207 2.67 23.43 -0.51
CA GLU A 207 3.15 23.23 -1.88
C GLU A 207 4.63 23.62 -2.00
N GLY A 208 5.27 23.30 -3.13
CA GLY A 208 6.63 23.72 -3.46
C GLY A 208 7.66 23.32 -2.39
N SER A 209 8.34 24.32 -1.83
CA SER A 209 9.38 24.09 -0.81
C SER A 209 8.84 23.46 0.49
N LYS A 210 7.58 23.70 0.85
CA LYS A 210 6.96 23.11 2.05
C LYS A 210 6.64 21.64 1.83
N LEU A 211 6.06 21.29 0.68
CA LEU A 211 5.83 19.89 0.30
C LEU A 211 7.16 19.14 0.20
N ARG A 212 8.18 19.75 -0.41
CA ARG A 212 9.55 19.21 -0.42
C ARG A 212 10.08 18.93 0.98
N GLY A 213 9.83 19.84 1.94
CA GLY A 213 10.19 19.68 3.34
C GLY A 213 9.51 18.46 3.97
N LEU A 214 8.19 18.33 3.78
CA LEU A 214 7.40 17.21 4.26
C LEU A 214 7.89 15.88 3.67
N VAL A 215 8.00 15.77 2.33
CA VAL A 215 8.48 14.56 1.64
C VAL A 215 9.86 14.16 2.14
N LYS A 216 10.80 15.12 2.27
CA LYS A 216 12.14 14.85 2.79
C LYS A 216 12.13 14.35 4.24
N GLN A 217 11.21 14.87 5.07
CA GLN A 217 11.07 14.44 6.46
C GLN A 217 10.55 13.01 6.55
N VAL A 218 9.49 12.67 5.81
CA VAL A 218 8.86 11.35 5.85
C VAL A 218 9.76 10.27 5.24
N ARG A 219 10.44 10.54 4.12
CA ARG A 219 11.38 9.59 3.49
C ARG A 219 12.48 9.09 4.42
N ARG A 220 12.88 9.89 5.41
CA ARG A 220 13.91 9.51 6.39
C ARG A 220 13.45 8.39 7.32
N VAL A 221 12.14 8.29 7.59
CA VAL A 221 11.59 7.37 8.58
C VAL A 221 10.74 6.25 7.98
N ALA A 222 10.22 6.43 6.76
CA ALA A 222 9.45 5.42 6.04
C ALA A 222 10.05 5.15 4.65
N GLU A 223 10.03 3.89 4.23
CA GLU A 223 10.44 3.47 2.88
C GLU A 223 9.30 3.49 1.89
N GLU A 224 8.04 3.47 2.35
CA GLU A 224 6.88 3.60 1.49
C GLU A 224 6.05 4.80 1.94
N VAL A 225 5.68 5.66 1.00
CA VAL A 225 5.06 6.94 1.32
C VAL A 225 3.90 7.22 0.37
N PHE A 226 2.76 7.61 0.93
CA PHE A 226 1.66 8.23 0.21
C PHE A 226 1.36 9.60 0.83
N ILE A 227 1.27 10.64 0.01
CA ILE A 227 0.89 11.98 0.42
C ILE A 227 -0.14 12.52 -0.56
N THR A 228 -1.25 13.05 -0.05
CA THR A 228 -2.29 13.68 -0.86
C THR A 228 -2.88 14.90 -0.16
N HIS A 229 -3.25 15.90 -0.96
CA HIS A 229 -3.96 17.10 -0.50
C HIS A 229 -5.45 16.87 -0.32
N LEU A 230 -6.00 15.81 -0.92
CA LEU A 230 -7.42 15.46 -0.77
C LEU A 230 -7.76 15.17 0.70
N ASP A 231 -8.86 15.76 1.17
CA ASP A 231 -9.43 15.51 2.49
C ASP A 231 -10.69 14.62 2.47
N THR A 232 -11.21 14.37 1.26
CA THR A 232 -12.38 13.55 0.96
C THR A 232 -12.02 12.62 -0.19
N ASP A 233 -12.48 11.37 -0.13
CA ASP A 233 -12.23 10.35 -1.17
C ASP A 233 -10.73 10.24 -1.55
N TYR A 234 -9.85 10.42 -0.57
CA TYR A 234 -8.40 10.60 -0.76
C TYR A 234 -7.66 9.35 -1.27
N TYR A 235 -8.32 8.19 -1.29
CA TYR A 235 -7.85 6.96 -1.96
C TYR A 235 -8.59 6.65 -3.28
N ALA A 236 -9.69 7.35 -3.53
CA ALA A 236 -10.56 7.12 -4.69
C ALA A 236 -10.44 8.22 -5.74
N ASN A 237 -9.52 9.19 -5.56
CA ASN A 237 -9.19 10.23 -6.52
C ASN A 237 -7.69 10.62 -6.41
N PHE A 238 -7.18 11.30 -7.45
CA PHE A 238 -5.86 11.93 -7.43
C PHE A 238 -6.03 13.43 -7.15
N GLY A 239 -5.33 13.95 -6.13
CA GLY A 239 -5.31 15.39 -5.84
C GLY A 239 -4.37 16.16 -6.76
N ASP A 240 -4.55 17.48 -6.85
CA ASP A 240 -3.75 18.36 -7.75
C ASP A 240 -2.24 18.29 -7.47
N GLY A 241 -1.85 18.05 -6.20
CA GLY A 241 -0.46 17.87 -5.79
C GLY A 241 0.16 16.50 -6.12
N TRP A 242 -0.58 15.57 -6.73
CA TRP A 242 -0.12 14.20 -7.00
C TRP A 242 1.19 14.17 -7.81
N LYS A 243 1.24 14.90 -8.91
CA LYS A 243 2.43 14.93 -9.78
C LYS A 243 3.62 15.58 -9.07
N GLU A 244 3.41 16.69 -8.35
CA GLU A 244 4.49 17.33 -7.59
C GLU A 244 5.05 16.40 -6.51
N PHE A 245 4.17 15.66 -5.81
CA PHE A 245 4.59 14.66 -4.84
C PHE A 245 5.50 13.59 -5.47
N VAL A 246 5.11 13.02 -6.63
CA VAL A 246 5.93 12.01 -7.29
C VAL A 246 7.24 12.59 -7.85
N ASP A 247 7.20 13.82 -8.40
CA ASP A 247 8.40 14.56 -8.82
C ASP A 247 9.39 14.71 -7.64
N LEU A 248 8.90 14.96 -6.42
CA LEU A 248 9.70 15.04 -5.19
C LEU A 248 10.19 13.68 -4.68
N MET A 249 9.44 12.61 -4.90
CA MET A 249 9.85 11.23 -4.58
C MET A 249 10.98 10.77 -5.50
N ALA A 250 11.01 11.22 -6.75
CA ALA A 250 12.08 10.95 -7.71
C ALA A 250 13.40 11.69 -7.43
N ALA A 251 13.36 12.81 -6.70
CA ALA A 251 14.52 13.65 -6.33
C ALA A 251 15.32 13.17 -5.09
#